data_AF-A0A7X6SQS4-F1
#
_entry.id   AF-A0A7X6SQS4-F1
#
_cell.length_a   1.000
_cell.length_b   1.000
_cell.length_c   1.000
_cell.angle_alpha   90.00
_cell.angle_beta   90.00
_cell.angle_gamma   90.00
#
_symmetry.space_group_name_H-M   'P 1'
#
loop_
_entity.id
_entity.type
_entity.pdbx_description
1 polymer ?
#
loop_
_entity_poly.entity_id
_entity_poly.type
_entity_poly.pdbx_seq_one_letter_code
_entity_poly.pdbx_strand_id
1 'polypeptide(L)'
;MIQHVFSQQERMFKGKVHSVEDRIVSIHQPHVRPIVRGKAKSKVEFGAKINVSLHNGYARIDHFDWNAYNEGTDLIMQVERCRELHGHYPKVVLVDKIYLNRENRRWLKEHGISHTGDPLGRKRVVNQPSAYLLFGICRMIGAAAGAKRRSAKLI
;
A
#
# COMPACT_ATOMS: atom_id res chain seq x y z
N MET A 1 -17.47 -21.04 15.82
CA MET A 1 -16.81 -19.71 15.81
C MET A 1 -16.51 -19.17 17.21
N ILE A 2 -17.48 -19.02 18.12
CA ILE A 2 -17.23 -18.47 19.48
C ILE A 2 -16.17 -19.26 20.25
N GLN A 3 -16.21 -20.59 20.17
CA GLN A 3 -15.18 -21.46 20.78
C GLN A 3 -13.76 -21.13 20.29
N HIS A 4 -13.57 -20.85 19.00
CA HIS A 4 -12.26 -20.49 18.44
C HIS A 4 -11.76 -19.14 18.96
N VAL A 5 -12.66 -18.15 19.10
CA VAL A 5 -12.32 -16.84 19.69
C VAL A 5 -11.88 -17.02 21.14
N PHE A 6 -12.63 -17.81 21.91
CA PHE A 6 -12.28 -18.13 23.29
C PHE A 6 -10.91 -18.81 23.38
N SER A 7 -10.65 -19.85 22.57
CA SER A 7 -9.36 -20.53 22.54
C SER A 7 -8.20 -19.60 22.15
N GLN A 8 -8.40 -18.68 21.18
CA GLN A 8 -7.39 -17.68 20.82
C GLN A 8 -7.11 -16.73 21.99
N GLN A 9 -8.15 -16.24 22.67
CA GLN A 9 -8.00 -15.34 23.82
C GLN A 9 -7.32 -16.04 25.01
N GLU A 10 -7.72 -17.27 25.32
CA GLU A 10 -7.13 -18.07 26.40
C GLU A 10 -5.63 -18.34 26.15
N ARG A 11 -5.27 -18.73 24.92
CA ARG A 11 -3.87 -18.93 24.52
C ARG A 11 -3.05 -17.64 24.67
N MET A 12 -3.59 -16.51 24.22
CA MET A 12 -2.93 -15.21 24.33
C MET A 12 -2.74 -14.79 25.79
N PHE A 13 -3.76 -15.01 26.63
CA PHE A 13 -3.72 -14.70 28.06
C PHE A 13 -2.71 -15.57 28.80
N LYS A 14 -2.81 -16.91 28.67
CA LYS A 14 -1.90 -17.87 29.33
C LYS A 14 -0.45 -17.70 28.85
N GLY A 15 -0.26 -17.50 27.54
CA GLY A 15 1.05 -17.33 26.93
C GLY A 15 1.64 -15.93 27.05
N LYS A 16 0.89 -14.94 27.57
CA LYS A 16 1.27 -13.51 27.62
C LYS A 16 1.74 -12.97 26.25
N VAL A 17 1.08 -13.41 25.17
CA VAL A 17 1.38 -12.97 23.80
C VAL A 17 0.27 -12.07 23.26
N HIS A 18 0.64 -11.10 22.42
CA HIS A 18 -0.30 -10.14 21.83
C HIS A 18 -0.63 -10.43 20.36
N SER A 19 -0.05 -11.48 19.79
CA SER A 19 -0.29 -11.94 18.42
C SER A 19 -0.70 -13.41 18.39
N VAL A 20 -1.58 -13.74 17.45
CA VAL A 20 -1.96 -15.10 17.09
C VAL A 20 -2.20 -15.13 15.58
N GLU A 21 -1.86 -16.24 14.95
CA GLU A 21 -2.16 -16.47 13.54
C GLU A 21 -3.68 -16.52 13.32
N ASP A 22 -4.14 -15.99 12.18
CA ASP A 22 -5.56 -15.89 11.84
C ASP A 22 -6.44 -15.36 12.98
N ARG A 23 -5.94 -14.31 13.65
CA ARG A 23 -6.65 -13.69 14.76
C ARG A 23 -8.03 -13.21 14.34
N ILE A 24 -9.07 -13.72 14.99
CA ILE A 24 -10.44 -13.27 14.79
C ILE A 24 -10.65 -11.99 15.61
N VAL A 25 -10.86 -10.88 14.91
CA VAL A 25 -11.06 -9.55 15.51
C VAL A 25 -12.52 -9.12 15.49
N SER A 26 -13.34 -9.72 14.61
CA SER A 26 -14.76 -9.46 14.47
C SER A 26 -15.50 -10.77 14.25
N ILE A 27 -16.56 -11.00 15.01
CA ILE A 27 -17.44 -12.17 14.88
C ILE A 27 -18.28 -12.05 13.60
N HIS A 28 -18.68 -10.82 13.23
CA HIS A 28 -19.47 -10.57 12.02
C HIS A 28 -18.65 -10.69 10.74
N GLN A 29 -17.34 -10.39 10.81
CA GLN A 29 -16.43 -10.45 9.67
C GLN A 29 -15.13 -11.17 10.07
N PRO A 30 -15.16 -12.52 10.17
CA PRO A 30 -14.04 -13.29 10.69
C PRO A 30 -12.83 -13.32 9.75
N HIS A 31 -12.97 -12.90 8.50
CA HIS A 31 -11.89 -12.77 7.51
C HIS A 31 -11.10 -11.46 7.65
N VAL A 32 -11.62 -10.46 8.36
CA VAL A 32 -10.90 -9.21 8.59
C VAL A 32 -9.68 -9.50 9.45
N ARG A 33 -8.50 -9.07 9.00
CA ARG A 33 -7.25 -9.25 9.75
C ARG A 33 -6.75 -7.91 10.31
N PRO A 34 -6.08 -7.92 11.47
CA PRO A 34 -5.32 -6.77 11.95
C PRO A 34 -4.05 -6.57 11.12
N ILE A 35 -3.80 -5.37 10.62
CA ILE A 35 -2.61 -5.00 9.85
C ILE A 35 -1.82 -3.94 10.62
N VAL A 36 -0.56 -4.24 10.97
CA VAL A 36 0.30 -3.30 11.69
C VAL A 36 0.83 -2.24 10.73
N ARG A 37 0.63 -0.96 11.07
CA ARG A 37 1.16 0.18 10.30
C ARG A 37 2.26 0.84 11.10
N GLY A 38 3.42 1.06 10.46
CA GLY A 38 4.58 1.67 11.13
C GLY A 38 4.52 3.19 11.29
N LYS A 39 3.81 3.90 10.41
CA LYS A 39 3.85 5.38 10.31
C LYS A 39 2.54 6.09 10.67
N ALA A 40 1.52 5.36 11.14
CA ALA A 40 0.18 5.89 11.38
C ALA A 40 -0.06 6.20 12.88
N LYS A 41 -1.04 7.09 13.16
CA LYS A 41 -1.48 7.43 14.52
C LYS A 41 -2.04 6.22 15.26
N SER A 42 -2.70 5.31 14.54
CA SER A 42 -3.13 3.99 15.03
C SER A 42 -2.11 2.93 14.61
N LYS A 43 -1.63 2.15 15.58
CA LYS A 43 -0.64 1.08 15.36
C LYS A 43 -1.18 -0.05 14.48
N VAL A 44 -2.49 -0.29 14.50
CA VAL A 44 -3.16 -1.38 13.77
C VAL A 44 -4.39 -0.83 13.07
N GLU A 45 -4.53 -1.18 11.80
CA GLU A 45 -5.72 -0.93 10.98
C GLU A 45 -6.43 -2.26 10.70
N PHE A 46 -7.73 -2.21 10.43
CA PHE A 46 -8.54 -3.37 10.10
C PHE A 46 -9.16 -3.16 8.73
N GLY A 47 -9.06 -4.15 7.86
CA GLY A 47 -9.61 -4.07 6.52
C GLY A 47 -8.80 -4.86 5.51
N ALA A 48 -9.31 -4.91 4.29
CA ALA A 48 -8.58 -5.47 3.16
C ALA A 48 -7.46 -4.51 2.76
N LYS A 49 -6.33 -5.10 2.37
CA LYS A 49 -5.23 -4.41 1.73
C LYS A 49 -5.43 -4.49 0.22
N ILE A 50 -5.38 -3.32 -0.41
CA ILE A 50 -5.56 -3.19 -1.86
C ILE A 50 -4.34 -2.56 -2.50
N ASN A 51 -3.97 -3.11 -3.66
CA ASN A 51 -3.05 -2.48 -4.60
C ASN A 51 -3.85 -2.01 -5.82
N VAL A 52 -3.70 -0.74 -6.15
CA VAL A 52 -4.47 -0.08 -7.20
C VAL A 52 -3.50 0.61 -8.16
N SER A 53 -3.66 0.34 -9.45
CA SER A 53 -3.01 1.10 -10.52
C SER A 53 -3.98 2.11 -11.12
N LEU A 54 -3.46 3.26 -11.54
CA LEU A 54 -4.20 4.24 -12.32
C LEU A 54 -3.58 4.37 -13.70
N HIS A 55 -4.39 4.21 -14.74
CA HIS A 55 -3.98 4.43 -16.12
C HIS A 55 -5.10 5.09 -16.92
N ASN A 56 -4.79 6.18 -17.64
CA ASN A 56 -5.75 6.94 -18.47
C ASN A 56 -7.08 7.29 -17.76
N GLY A 57 -7.02 7.64 -16.47
CA GLY A 57 -8.20 7.98 -15.66
C GLY A 57 -8.98 6.78 -15.12
N TYR A 58 -8.60 5.55 -15.48
CA TYR A 58 -9.17 4.32 -14.93
C TYR A 58 -8.35 3.83 -13.76
N ALA A 59 -9.04 3.50 -12.65
CA ALA A 59 -8.45 2.83 -11.51
C ALA A 59 -8.73 1.33 -11.60
N ARG A 60 -7.69 0.51 -11.48
CA ARG A 60 -7.79 -0.95 -11.48
C ARG A 60 -7.24 -1.50 -10.18
N ILE A 61 -7.97 -2.44 -9.59
CA ILE A 61 -7.49 -3.21 -8.45
C ILE A 61 -6.68 -4.37 -9.00
N ASP A 62 -5.38 -4.38 -8.71
CA ASP A 62 -4.46 -5.44 -9.16
C ASP A 62 -4.27 -6.55 -8.13
N HIS A 63 -4.35 -6.20 -6.85
CA HIS A 63 -4.23 -7.13 -5.75
C HIS A 63 -5.19 -6.72 -4.65
N PHE A 64 -5.97 -7.69 -4.16
CA PHE A 64 -6.89 -7.55 -3.04
C PHE A 64 -6.70 -8.74 -2.11
N ASP A 65 -6.27 -8.50 -0.88
CA ASP A 65 -6.14 -9.54 0.14
C ASP A 65 -6.47 -8.97 1.52
N TRP A 66 -7.00 -9.79 2.40
CA TRP A 66 -7.20 -9.44 3.81
C TRP A 66 -5.93 -9.61 4.64
N ASN A 67 -4.94 -10.33 4.13
CA ASN A 67 -3.65 -10.53 4.76
C ASN A 67 -2.65 -9.40 4.45
N ALA A 68 -1.66 -9.26 5.31
CA ALA A 68 -0.55 -8.35 5.06
C ALA A 68 0.41 -8.95 4.03
N TYR A 69 0.51 -8.33 2.85
CA TYR A 69 1.51 -8.68 1.83
C TYR A 69 2.51 -7.54 1.58
N ASN A 70 3.64 -7.85 0.96
CA ASN A 70 4.63 -6.86 0.56
C ASN A 70 4.25 -6.26 -0.80
N GLU A 71 3.90 -4.98 -0.81
CA GLU A 71 3.53 -4.26 -2.04
C GLU A 71 4.69 -4.19 -3.05
N GLY A 72 5.94 -4.20 -2.57
CA GLY A 72 7.11 -4.01 -3.43
C GLY A 72 7.31 -5.08 -4.50
N THR A 73 6.70 -6.26 -4.36
CA THR A 73 6.80 -7.36 -5.33
C THR A 73 5.78 -7.24 -6.47
N ASP A 74 4.74 -6.42 -6.31
CA ASP A 74 3.62 -6.39 -7.26
C ASP A 74 3.92 -5.55 -8.51
N LEU A 75 4.98 -4.73 -8.50
CA LEU A 75 5.21 -3.73 -9.56
C LEU A 75 5.32 -4.35 -10.95
N ILE A 76 6.11 -5.41 -11.09
CA ILE A 76 6.37 -6.06 -12.38
C ILE A 76 5.05 -6.60 -12.94
N MET A 77 4.31 -7.32 -12.11
CA MET A 77 2.99 -7.86 -12.45
C MET A 77 2.01 -6.76 -12.88
N GLN A 78 2.00 -5.60 -12.22
CA GLN A 78 1.14 -4.48 -12.61
C GLN A 78 1.51 -3.90 -13.96
N VAL A 79 2.81 -3.75 -14.24
CA VAL A 79 3.29 -3.21 -15.51
C VAL A 79 3.03 -4.19 -16.66
N GLU A 80 3.18 -5.49 -16.42
CA GLU A 80 2.84 -6.53 -17.39
C GLU A 80 1.35 -6.54 -17.73
N ARG A 81 0.48 -6.50 -16.72
CA ARG A 81 -0.98 -6.38 -16.94
C ARG A 81 -1.36 -5.10 -17.66
N CYS A 82 -0.66 -4.00 -17.39
CA CYS A 82 -0.84 -2.75 -18.12
C CYS A 82 -0.51 -2.92 -19.61
N ARG A 83 0.57 -3.66 -19.92
CA ARG A 83 0.93 -4.02 -21.30
C ARG A 83 -0.09 -4.94 -21.95
N GLU A 84 -0.56 -5.98 -21.26
CA GLU A 84 -1.59 -6.88 -21.79
C GLU A 84 -2.87 -6.13 -22.17
N LEU A 85 -3.26 -5.14 -21.36
CA LEU A 85 -4.45 -4.33 -21.62
C LEU A 85 -4.29 -3.34 -22.77
N HIS A 86 -3.17 -2.61 -22.83
CA HIS A 86 -2.99 -1.49 -23.76
C HIS A 86 -2.15 -1.85 -24.99
N GLY A 87 -1.60 -3.06 -25.03
CA GLY A 87 -0.72 -3.55 -26.09
C GLY A 87 0.72 -3.01 -26.04
N HIS A 88 1.06 -2.17 -25.06
CA HIS A 88 2.38 -1.55 -24.97
C HIS A 88 2.80 -1.29 -23.52
N TYR A 89 4.12 -1.21 -23.29
CA TYR A 89 4.65 -0.81 -21.99
C TYR A 89 4.48 0.70 -21.77
N PRO A 90 4.18 1.14 -20.53
CA PRO A 90 4.14 2.55 -20.21
C PRO A 90 5.54 3.17 -20.33
N LYS A 91 5.62 4.40 -20.86
CA LYS A 91 6.90 5.14 -20.95
C LYS A 91 7.44 5.54 -19.58
N VAL A 92 6.54 5.88 -18.66
CA VAL A 92 6.87 6.36 -17.30
C VAL A 92 5.93 5.70 -16.30
N VAL A 93 6.48 5.23 -15.18
CA VAL A 93 5.74 4.65 -14.06
C VAL A 93 5.93 5.52 -12.82
N LEU A 94 4.80 5.98 -12.26
CA LEU A 94 4.76 6.78 -11.04
C LEU A 94 4.43 5.87 -9.86
N VAL A 95 5.41 5.61 -8.99
CA VAL A 95 5.28 4.66 -7.88
C VAL A 95 5.85 5.20 -6.58
N ASP A 96 5.31 4.69 -5.47
CA ASP A 96 5.88 4.93 -4.15
C ASP A 96 7.26 4.28 -3.99
N LYS A 97 8.03 4.79 -3.03
CA LYS A 97 9.39 4.33 -2.76
C LYS A 97 9.49 2.83 -2.46
N ILE A 98 8.45 2.22 -1.88
CA ILE A 98 8.43 0.79 -1.53
C ILE A 98 8.52 -0.12 -2.76
N TYR A 99 8.02 0.33 -3.91
CA TYR A 99 8.07 -0.42 -5.17
C TYR A 99 9.44 -0.31 -5.87
N LEU A 100 10.32 0.59 -5.45
CA LEU A 100 11.59 0.86 -6.13
C LEU A 100 12.76 0.12 -5.50
N ASN A 101 12.61 -1.20 -5.34
CA ASN A 101 13.68 -2.10 -4.95
C ASN A 101 14.71 -2.28 -6.10
N ARG A 102 15.82 -2.98 -5.82
CA ARG A 102 16.91 -3.15 -6.82
C ARG A 102 16.48 -3.97 -8.04
N GLU A 103 15.65 -4.98 -7.83
CA GLU A 103 15.17 -5.90 -8.87
C GLU A 103 14.23 -5.18 -9.83
N ASN A 104 13.23 -4.49 -9.29
CA ASN A 104 12.26 -3.70 -10.05
C ASN A 104 12.94 -2.61 -10.87
N ARG A 105 13.95 -1.91 -10.32
CA ARG A 105 14.69 -0.90 -11.09
C ARG A 105 15.48 -1.50 -12.24
N ARG A 106 16.08 -2.67 -12.03
CA ARG A 106 16.79 -3.39 -13.09
C ARG A 106 15.81 -3.78 -14.19
N TRP A 107 14.70 -4.39 -13.82
CA TRP A 107 13.65 -4.83 -14.74
C TRP A 107 13.07 -3.66 -15.54
N LEU A 108 12.74 -2.53 -14.89
CA LEU A 108 12.27 -1.33 -15.56
C LEU A 108 13.29 -0.78 -16.56
N LYS A 109 14.58 -0.79 -16.21
CA LYS A 109 15.67 -0.34 -17.09
C LYS A 109 15.82 -1.25 -18.31
N GLU A 110 15.74 -2.56 -18.13
CA GLU A 110 15.79 -3.54 -19.22
C GLU A 110 14.64 -3.36 -20.22
N HIS A 111 13.47 -2.95 -19.75
CA HIS A 111 12.29 -2.70 -20.58
C HIS A 111 12.18 -1.25 -21.08
N GLY A 112 13.18 -0.40 -20.83
CA GLY A 112 13.20 1.00 -21.27
C GLY A 112 12.17 1.91 -20.58
N ILE A 113 11.68 1.51 -19.40
CA ILE A 113 10.63 2.22 -18.66
C ILE A 113 11.26 3.18 -17.65
N SER A 114 10.86 4.45 -17.70
CA SER A 114 11.33 5.47 -16.75
C SER A 114 10.50 5.47 -15.46
N HIS A 115 11.09 5.91 -14.34
CA HIS A 115 10.39 6.02 -13.05
C HIS A 115 10.78 7.30 -12.29
N THR A 116 9.91 7.81 -11.41
CA THR A 116 10.11 9.11 -10.72
C THR A 116 10.89 9.02 -9.40
N GLY A 117 11.24 7.84 -8.92
CA GLY A 117 11.86 7.75 -7.60
C GLY A 117 13.35 8.09 -7.54
N ASP A 118 13.76 8.63 -6.39
CA ASP A 118 15.13 9.01 -6.06
C ASP A 118 16.14 7.89 -6.38
N PRO A 119 17.38 8.22 -6.78
CA PRO A 119 18.46 7.25 -6.91
C PRO A 119 18.69 6.47 -5.61
N LEU A 120 19.09 5.19 -5.74
CA LEU A 120 19.55 4.40 -4.61
C LEU A 120 20.86 5.00 -4.06
N GLY A 121 20.91 5.20 -2.74
CA GLY A 121 22.10 5.66 -2.03
C GLY A 121 21.99 7.06 -1.43
N ARG A 122 23.14 7.64 -1.11
CA ARG A 122 23.23 8.98 -0.49
C ARG A 122 22.77 10.02 -1.49
N LYS A 123 21.74 10.80 -1.13
CA LYS A 123 21.38 12.01 -1.88
C LYS A 123 22.62 12.90 -1.95
N ARG A 124 23.07 13.25 -3.16
CA ARG A 124 24.11 14.26 -3.31
C ARG A 124 23.54 15.56 -2.75
N VAL A 125 24.29 16.22 -1.88
CA VAL A 125 23.96 17.60 -1.47
C VAL A 125 24.11 18.44 -2.72
N VAL A 126 22.99 18.78 -3.35
CA VAL A 126 22.99 19.73 -4.46
C VAL A 126 22.94 21.10 -3.81
N ASN A 127 24.05 21.83 -3.82
CA ASN A 127 24.01 23.27 -3.61
C ASN A 127 23.36 23.85 -4.87
N GLN A 128 22.11 24.30 -4.80
CA GLN A 128 21.57 25.22 -5.79
C GLN A 128 21.12 26.50 -5.09
N PRO A 129 21.53 27.68 -5.57
CA PRO A 129 20.91 28.92 -5.15
C PRO A 129 19.46 28.95 -5.65
N SER A 130 18.60 29.51 -4.79
CA SER A 130 17.17 29.73 -5.00
C SER A 130 16.85 30.37 -6.35
N ALA A 131 16.03 29.71 -7.16
CA ALA A 131 15.17 30.38 -8.13
C ALA A 131 13.81 29.69 -8.14
N TYR A 132 12.80 30.45 -7.71
CA TYR A 132 11.40 30.10 -7.77
C TYR A 132 10.90 30.02 -9.23
N LEU A 133 9.76 29.35 -9.36
CA LEU A 133 8.68 29.54 -10.36
C LEU A 133 8.53 28.55 -11.53
N LEU A 134 7.28 28.09 -11.63
CA LEU A 134 6.50 27.68 -12.81
C LEU A 134 6.80 26.32 -13.44
N PHE A 135 5.99 25.30 -13.14
CA PHE A 135 4.78 24.98 -13.92
C PHE A 135 4.11 23.69 -13.40
N GLY A 136 2.79 23.75 -13.19
CA GLY A 136 1.84 22.63 -13.32
C GLY A 136 2.11 21.33 -12.55
N ILE A 137 1.71 21.25 -11.29
CA ILE A 137 1.68 19.99 -10.52
C ILE A 137 0.33 19.29 -10.75
N CYS A 138 0.34 18.09 -11.35
CA CYS A 138 -0.75 17.13 -11.23
C CYS A 138 -0.36 16.08 -10.18
N ARG A 139 -1.20 15.94 -9.14
CA ARG A 139 -0.92 15.21 -7.89
C ARG A 139 -1.79 13.95 -7.83
N MET A 140 -1.19 12.78 -7.64
CA MET A 140 -1.92 11.56 -7.28
C MET A 140 -2.00 11.47 -5.75
N ILE A 141 -3.20 11.68 -5.20
CA ILE A 141 -3.51 11.51 -3.78
C ILE A 141 -4.01 10.08 -3.59
N GLY A 142 -3.28 9.28 -2.81
CA GLY A 142 -3.84 8.08 -2.21
C GLY A 142 -4.87 8.47 -1.14
N ALA A 143 -6.15 8.37 -1.45
CA ALA A 143 -7.23 8.62 -0.52
C ALA A 143 -7.72 7.30 0.09
N ALA A 144 -7.69 7.20 1.42
CA ALA A 144 -8.49 6.24 2.15
C ALA A 144 -9.93 6.78 2.26
N ALA A 145 -10.91 6.07 1.71
CA ALA A 145 -12.33 6.43 1.83
C ALA A 145 -12.85 6.07 3.23
N GLY A 146 -12.72 7.00 4.18
CA GLY A 146 -13.36 6.92 5.49
C GLY A 146 -14.68 7.70 5.50
N ALA A 147 -15.81 7.00 5.48
CA ALA A 147 -17.12 7.60 5.66
C ALA A 147 -17.23 8.26 7.06
N LYS A 148 -17.25 9.59 7.09
CA LYS A 148 -17.60 10.38 8.28
C LYS A 148 -19.06 10.14 8.64
N ARG A 149 -19.33 9.38 9.71
CA ARG A 149 -20.57 9.56 10.47
C ARG A 149 -20.30 10.58 11.58
N ARG A 150 -20.76 11.80 11.36
CA ARG A 150 -21.05 12.76 12.43
C ARG A 150 -22.31 12.28 13.14
N SER A 151 -22.25 12.02 14.44
CA SER A 151 -23.41 12.08 15.31
C SER A 151 -23.02 12.64 16.68
N ALA A 152 -23.65 13.78 16.97
CA ALA A 152 -23.90 14.49 18.21
C ALA A 152 -23.25 13.98 19.52
N LYS A 153 -22.51 14.89 20.15
CA LYS A 153 -22.33 14.93 21.59
C LYS A 153 -23.49 15.77 22.14
N LEU A 154 -24.57 15.11 22.59
CA LEU A 154 -25.41 15.68 23.64
C LEU A 154 -24.87 15.14 24.98
N ILE A 155 -25.04 15.98 26.00
CA ILE A 155 -24.55 15.88 27.39
C ILE A 155 -24.73 14.49 27.98
#